data_AF-A0A956WXR0-F1
#
_entry.id   AF-A0A956WXR0-F1
#
_cell.length_a   1.000
_cell.length_b   1.000
_cell.length_c   1.000
_cell.angle_alpha   90.00
_cell.angle_beta   90.00
_cell.angle_gamma   90.00
#
_symmetry.space_group_name_H-M   'P 1'
#
loop_
_entity.id
_entity.type
_entity.pdbx_description
1 polymer ?
#
loop_
_entity_poly.entity_id
_entity_poly.type
_entity_poly.pdbx_seq_one_letter_code
_entity_poly.pdbx_strand_id
1 'polypeptide(L)' 'MTMDFDLIRQVYADLPAKVEAGRRLMGRPLTMTEKVLLAHLAAPLNEAPVRGKSYIEFNPDRVAMQDAT' A
#
# COMPACT_ATOMS: atom_id res chain seq x y z
N MET A 1 20.21 10.20 8.72
CA MET A 1 19.03 9.58 8.05
C MET A 1 18.33 10.68 7.28
N THR A 2 18.61 10.83 5.99
CA THR A 2 17.93 11.82 5.15
C THR A 2 16.50 11.34 4.89
N MET A 3 15.50 12.09 5.35
CA MET A 3 14.13 11.87 4.90
C MET A 3 14.05 12.28 3.43
N ASP A 4 13.70 11.34 2.56
CA ASP A 4 13.44 11.63 1.16
C ASP A 4 12.06 12.31 1.05
N PHE A 5 12.07 13.64 1.06
CA PHE A 5 10.85 14.44 0.99
C PHE A 5 10.12 14.28 -0.35
N ASP A 6 10.85 13.96 -1.42
CA ASP A 6 10.26 13.81 -2.75
C ASP A 6 9.50 12.49 -2.85
N LEU A 7 10.04 11.41 -2.27
CA LEU A 7 9.30 10.16 -2.08
C LEU A 7 8.00 10.38 -1.31
N ILE A 8 8.06 11.07 -0.17
CA ILE A 8 6.87 11.33 0.67
C ILE A 8 5.81 12.12 -0.12
N ARG A 9 6.22 13.18 -0.82
CA ARG A 9 5.29 13.98 -1.65
C ARG A 9 4.65 13.13 -2.74
N GLN A 10 5.43 12.30 -3.41
CA GLN A 10 4.93 11.43 -4.47
C GLN A 10 3.90 10.43 -3.94
N VAL A 11 4.16 9.78 -2.79
CA VAL A 11 3.21 8.85 -2.16
C VAL A 11 1.86 9.53 -1.91
N TYR A 12 1.86 10.72 -1.31
CA TYR A 12 0.62 11.44 -1.04
C TYR A 12 -0.06 11.99 -2.31
N ALA A 13 0.70 12.35 -3.34
CA ALA A 13 0.15 12.76 -4.63
C ALA A 13 -0.59 11.59 -5.33
N ASP A 14 -0.03 10.38 -5.26
CA ASP A 14 -0.61 9.19 -5.91
C ASP A 14 -1.73 8.53 -5.09
N LEU A 15 -1.77 8.79 -3.78
CA LEU A 15 -2.67 8.14 -2.83
C LEU A 15 -4.16 8.20 -3.24
N PRO A 16 -4.74 9.33 -3.67
CA PRO A 16 -6.16 9.39 -4.03
C PRO A 16 -6.52 8.43 -5.17
N ALA A 17 -5.71 8.37 -6.22
CA ALA A 17 -5.95 7.49 -7.37
C ALA A 17 -5.87 6.01 -6.98
N LYS A 18 -4.87 5.64 -6.17
CA LYS A 18 -4.69 4.27 -5.69
C LYS A 18 -5.82 3.84 -4.74
N VAL A 19 -6.27 4.72 -3.86
CA VAL A 19 -7.40 4.46 -2.95
C VAL A 19 -8.69 4.25 -3.74
N GLU A 20 -8.94 5.03 -4.79
CA GLU A 20 -10.11 4.86 -5.64
C GLU A 20 -10.06 3.55 -6.45
N ALA A 21 -8.88 3.19 -6.98
CA ALA A 21 -8.69 1.89 -7.63
C ALA A 21 -8.96 0.72 -6.66
N GLY A 22 -8.42 0.79 -5.45
CA GLY A 22 -8.66 -0.20 -4.40
C GLY A 22 -10.13 -0.28 -3.98
N ARG A 23 -10.83 0.86 -3.88
CA ARG A 23 -12.26 0.90 -3.55
C ARG A 23 -13.10 0.21 -4.62
N ARG A 24 -12.78 0.41 -5.90
CA ARG A 24 -13.44 -0.27 -7.03
C ARG A 24 -13.18 -1.77 -7.01
N LEU A 25 -11.93 -2.17 -6.78
CA LEU A 25 -11.55 -3.59 -6.67
C LEU A 25 -12.31 -4.30 -5.55
N MET A 26 -12.42 -3.67 -4.37
CA MET A 26 -13.07 -4.27 -3.20
C MET A 26 -14.61 -4.16 -3.21
N GLY A 27 -15.18 -3.27 -4.02
CA GLY A 27 -16.63 -3.04 -4.10
C GLY A 27 -17.28 -2.46 -2.83
N ARG A 28 -16.49 -1.91 -1.90
CA ARG A 28 -16.98 -1.35 -0.62
C ARG A 28 -16.04 -0.26 -0.07
N PRO A 29 -16.46 0.52 0.94
CA PRO A 29 -15.56 1.40 1.66
C PRO A 29 -14.35 0.65 2.26
N LEU A 30 -13.18 1.30 2.19
CA LEU A 30 -11.91 0.77 2.70
C LEU A 30 -11.63 1.28 4.12
N THR A 31 -11.09 0.40 4.97
CA THR A 31 -10.49 0.81 6.25
C THR A 31 -9.18 1.58 6.02
N MET A 32 -8.67 2.25 7.05
CA MET A 32 -7.38 2.95 6.94
C MET A 32 -6.24 2.00 6.57
N THR A 33 -6.18 0.82 7.20
CA THR A 33 -5.17 -0.21 6.90
C THR A 33 -5.29 -0.69 5.45
N GLU A 34 -6.50 -0.89 4.93
CA GLU A 34 -6.70 -1.30 3.54
C GLU A 34 -6.23 -0.22 2.55
N LYS A 35 -6.46 1.05 2.85
CA LYS A 35 -5.96 2.16 2.04
C LYS A 35 -4.43 2.17 1.98
N VAL A 36 -3.77 1.98 3.12
CA VAL A 36 -2.30 1.92 3.18
C VAL A 36 -1.79 0.72 2.37
N LEU A 37 -2.29 -0.50 2.63
CA LEU A 37 -1.82 -1.70 1.92
C LEU A 37 -2.07 -1.62 0.42
N LEU A 38 -3.28 -1.24 -0.02
CA LEU A 38 -3.61 -1.16 -1.45
C LEU A 38 -2.85 -0.04 -2.17
N ALA A 39 -2.42 1.01 -1.46
CA ALA A 39 -1.58 2.06 -2.03
C ALA A 39 -0.12 1.65 -2.27
N HIS A 40 0.33 0.55 -1.65
CA HIS A 40 1.72 0.07 -1.72
C HIS A 40 1.81 -1.32 -2.38
N LEU A 41 0.87 -1.66 -3.26
CA LEU A 41 0.95 -2.89 -4.05
C LEU A 41 2.16 -2.86 -4.99
N ALA A 42 2.86 -3.99 -5.10
CA ALA A 42 3.95 -4.15 -6.07
C ALA A 42 3.44 -4.20 -7.52
N ALA A 43 2.26 -4.80 -7.72
CA ALA A 43 1.55 -4.86 -8.99
C ALA A 43 0.03 -4.72 -8.78
N PRO A 44 -0.72 -4.27 -9.80
CA PRO A 44 -2.18 -4.27 -9.74
C PRO A 44 -2.73 -5.68 -9.49
N LEU A 45 -3.80 -5.78 -8.70
CA LEU A 45 -4.49 -7.04 -8.45
C LEU A 45 -5.64 -7.23 -9.43
N ASN A 46 -5.77 -8.43 -9.97
CA ASN A 46 -6.89 -8.81 -10.84
C ASN A 46 -8.16 -9.12 -10.03
N GLU A 47 -8.01 -9.56 -8.78
CA GLU A 47 -9.10 -9.99 -7.90
C GLU A 47 -8.96 -9.37 -6.51
N ALA A 48 -10.09 -9.22 -5.83
CA ALA A 48 -10.12 -8.67 -4.48
C ALA A 48 -9.48 -9.65 -3.46
N PRO A 49 -8.50 -9.21 -2.66
CA PRO A 49 -7.86 -10.07 -1.67
C PRO A 49 -8.84 -10.48 -0.56
N VAL A 50 -8.74 -11.73 -0.13
CA VAL A 50 -9.51 -12.30 0.97
C VAL A 50 -8.69 -12.18 2.26
N ARG A 51 -9.25 -11.47 3.26
CA ARG A 51 -8.61 -11.25 4.55
C ARG A 51 -8.22 -12.58 5.23
N GLY A 52 -6.98 -12.65 5.71
CA GLY A 52 -6.45 -13.81 6.40
C GLY A 52 -6.19 -15.02 5.50
N LYS A 53 -6.33 -14.89 4.18
CA LYS A 53 -6.13 -15.99 3.22
C LYS A 53 -5.22 -15.61 2.06
N SER A 54 -5.42 -14.44 1.46
CA SER A 54 -4.61 -13.99 0.32
C SER A 54 -3.23 -13.54 0.79
N TYR A 55 -2.20 -14.03 0.10
CA TYR A 55 -0.85 -13.49 0.16
C TYR A 55 -0.70 -12.44 -0.95
N ILE A 56 -0.13 -11.28 -0.61
CA ILE A 56 -0.01 -10.14 -1.52
C ILE A 56 1.39 -9.56 -1.41
N GLU A 57 1.97 -9.20 -2.55
CA GLU A 57 3.26 -8.52 -2.64
C GLU A 57 3.08 -7.00 -2.54
N PHE A 58 3.87 -6.39 -1.67
CA PHE A 58 3.87 -4.95 -1.43
C PHE A 58 5.26 -4.38 -1.70
N ASN A 59 5.34 -3.07 -1.94
CA ASN A 59 6.56 -2.28 -2.02
C ASN A 59 6.69 -1.44 -0.74
N PRO A 60 7.40 -1.91 0.31
CA PRO A 60 7.63 -1.12 1.50
C PRO A 60 8.54 0.08 1.20
N ASP A 61 8.19 1.26 1.71
CA ASP A 61 8.98 2.48 1.48
C ASP A 61 10.31 2.50 2.23
N ARG A 62 10.40 1.72 3.33
CA ARG A 62 11.58 1.68 4.18
C ARG A 62 11.69 0.37 4.95
N VAL A 63 12.93 -0.01 5.23
CA VAL A 63 13.28 -1.13 6.11
C VAL A 63 14.14 -0.60 7.24
N ALA A 64 13.85 -1.06 8.46
CA ALA A 64 14.69 -0.84 9.61
C ALA A 64 15.07 -2.21 10.18
N MET A 65 16.36 -2.43 10.41
CA MET A 65 16.89 -3.65 11.03
C MET A 65 17.49 -3.28 12.38
N GLN A 66 17.49 -4.24 13.29
CA GLN A 66 18.12 -4.13 14.61
C GLN A 66 19.23 -5.18 14.70
N ASP A 67 20.17 -5.01 15.62
CA ASP A 67 21.44 -5.75 15.69
C ASP A 67 21.29 -7.28 15.78
N ALA A 68 20.16 -7.77 16.27
CA ALA A 68 19.89 -9.21 16.41
C ALA A 68 18.99 -9.83 15.31
N THR A 69 18.63 -9.11 14.23
CA THR A 69 17.79 -9.63 13.12
C THR A 69 18.23 -9.13 11.75
#